data_AF-A0A6L7Y8D6-F1
#
_entry.id   AF-A0A6L7Y8D6-F1
#
_cell.length_a   1.000
_cell.length_b   1.000
_cell.length_c   1.000
_cell.angle_alpha   90.00
_cell.angle_beta   90.00
_cell.angle_gamma   90.00
#
_symmetry.space_group_name_H-M   'P 1'
#
loop_
_entity.id
_entity.type
_entity.pdbx_description
1 polymer ?
#
loop_
_entity_poly.entity_id
_entity_poly.type
_entity_poly.pdbx_seq_one_letter_code
_entity_poly.pdbx_strand_id
1 'polypeptide(L)'
;MYELTPDQEVVFIGDVSEERKELVRTELARVMGFFDDRYDTIVPEFTLYFALDIEPVAALFKQRHGRDTPFAPGFSGGWVANSRDSNPEMYVAAGYNALVANVLAHEYYHVLQFHILLTLADGPRSVPGWLIEGGARYGETLYLERESPGRPEFIWHWELLARAGTPFTSVMRNEAPHKELALGGVINARLEPHYYDMAASGVAWLVSNSGDRSADLAFWRALAETDDWERAFASTFGTTVSDFTEEFAAYREDLAKDLPRIRGVVVDLQGEPVAGAHVAVRPGNHSSSSGVTADDGSFAFPVLEETEYLIVLGRALRSAPDLPVPSVTSDLFVDPDSGEVNRCGTLSYVSVARESITDLVIHVLPELLTRPEKPVCNEGRPGWALLSGVVLDPDGEPFGNTIRVCAWRAMEDDRIGCSKNAADGPFAVSVPSGAISLRITMEVPIGEGYSTIIEWWYSEDGVTTDREERTEVVVDGMNIEGIEIRLPGPPYDLPGSG
;
A
#
# COMPACT_ATOMS: atom_id res chain seq x y z
N MET A 1 12.23 -8.55 35.97
CA MET A 1 11.65 -7.36 35.30
C MET A 1 12.84 -6.48 35.02
N TYR A 2 13.10 -6.18 33.75
CA TYR A 2 14.19 -5.29 33.37
C TYR A 2 13.84 -3.87 33.86
N GLU A 3 14.80 -3.12 34.39
CA GLU A 3 14.61 -1.72 34.79
C GLU A 3 15.50 -0.84 33.92
N LEU A 4 14.96 0.28 33.43
CA LEU A 4 15.75 1.25 32.67
C LEU A 4 16.85 1.83 33.57
N THR A 5 18.08 1.83 33.07
CA THR A 5 19.20 2.49 33.73
C THR A 5 19.08 4.01 33.60
N PRO A 6 19.77 4.80 34.45
CA PRO A 6 19.81 6.26 34.31
C PRO A 6 20.29 6.75 32.93
N ASP A 7 21.06 5.92 32.22
CA ASP A 7 21.64 6.23 30.91
C ASP A 7 20.74 5.78 29.73
N GLN A 8 19.57 5.20 30.03
CA GLN A 8 18.53 4.82 29.07
C GLN A 8 17.35 5.80 29.21
N GLU A 9 17.42 6.91 28.50
CA GLU A 9 16.49 8.03 28.65
C GLU A 9 15.22 7.86 27.79
N VAL A 10 14.05 8.16 28.35
CA VAL A 10 12.77 8.23 27.61
C VAL A 10 12.19 9.63 27.69
N VAL A 11 12.18 10.33 26.56
CA VAL A 11 11.69 11.69 26.38
C VAL A 11 10.35 11.67 25.65
N PHE A 12 9.30 12.17 26.30
CA PHE A 12 7.97 12.29 25.73
C PHE A 12 7.76 13.68 25.12
N ILE A 13 7.32 13.73 23.87
CA ILE A 13 7.12 14.96 23.10
C ILE A 13 5.62 15.20 22.92
N GLY A 14 5.18 16.41 23.26
CA GLY A 14 3.76 16.79 23.19
C GLY A 14 2.92 16.23 24.34
N ASP A 15 1.60 16.21 24.13
CA ASP A 15 0.61 15.86 25.15
C ASP A 15 0.40 14.33 25.24
N VAL A 16 1.38 13.65 25.85
CA VAL A 16 1.28 12.21 26.17
C VAL A 16 0.75 12.05 27.60
N SER A 17 -0.35 11.32 27.79
CA SER A 17 -0.92 11.08 29.12
C SER A 17 0.03 10.25 30.00
N GLU A 18 -0.02 10.43 31.34
CA GLU A 18 0.85 9.67 32.26
C GLU A 18 0.64 8.15 32.15
N GLU A 19 -0.59 7.69 31.97
CA GLU A 19 -0.90 6.28 31.71
C GLU A 19 -0.17 5.77 30.45
N ARG A 20 -0.18 6.57 29.38
CA ARG A 20 0.52 6.23 28.14
C ARG A 20 2.04 6.25 28.31
N LYS A 21 2.58 7.20 29.08
CA LYS A 21 4.02 7.25 29.40
C LYS A 21 4.47 5.99 30.14
N GLU A 22 3.69 5.55 31.13
CA GLU A 22 3.97 4.34 31.89
C GLU A 22 3.90 3.08 31.02
N LEU A 23 2.90 3.00 30.14
CA LEU A 23 2.78 1.92 29.16
C LEU A 23 4.04 1.84 28.27
N VAL A 24 4.49 2.98 27.71
CA VAL A 24 5.67 3.01 26.83
C VAL A 24 6.94 2.59 27.59
N ARG A 25 7.14 3.06 28.84
CA ARG A 25 8.30 2.65 29.65
C ARG A 25 8.29 1.16 30.00
N THR A 26 7.13 0.66 30.42
CA THR A 26 6.95 -0.76 30.75
C THR A 26 7.22 -1.63 29.53
N GLU A 27 6.68 -1.24 28.37
CA GLU A 27 6.86 -1.99 27.13
C GLU A 27 8.30 -1.95 26.63
N LEU A 28 8.96 -0.78 26.68
CA LEU A 28 10.38 -0.67 26.35
C LEU A 28 11.24 -1.59 27.23
N ALA A 29 11.00 -1.61 28.54
CA ALA A 29 11.70 -2.50 29.45
C ALA A 29 11.48 -3.99 29.13
N ARG A 30 10.28 -4.38 28.69
CA ARG A 30 10.00 -5.76 28.24
C ARG A 30 10.76 -6.10 26.95
N VAL A 31 10.75 -5.20 25.97
CA VAL A 31 11.51 -5.34 24.72
C VAL A 31 13.01 -5.53 25.01
N MET A 32 13.57 -4.68 25.87
CA MET A 32 14.98 -4.76 26.24
C MET A 32 15.32 -6.07 26.96
N GLY A 33 14.50 -6.45 27.95
CA GLY A 33 14.68 -7.71 28.66
C GLY A 33 14.56 -8.92 27.73
N PHE A 34 13.67 -8.88 26.74
CA PHE A 34 13.56 -9.93 25.73
C PHE A 34 14.85 -10.10 24.92
N PHE A 35 15.39 -9.00 24.41
CA PHE A 35 16.59 -9.06 23.57
C PHE A 35 17.86 -9.36 24.36
N ASP A 36 17.95 -8.88 25.61
CA ASP A 36 19.02 -9.25 26.54
C ASP A 36 18.99 -10.77 26.84
N ASP A 37 17.83 -11.29 27.26
CA ASP A 37 17.62 -12.74 27.50
C ASP A 37 18.01 -13.58 26.27
N ARG A 38 17.71 -13.08 25.07
CA ARG A 38 17.91 -13.82 23.81
C ARG A 38 19.35 -13.81 23.34
N TYR A 39 20.02 -12.66 23.41
CA TYR A 39 21.29 -12.44 22.73
C TYR A 39 22.48 -12.21 23.66
N ASP A 40 22.25 -12.15 24.98
CA ASP A 40 23.25 -11.80 25.99
C ASP A 40 23.96 -10.49 25.60
N THR A 41 23.16 -9.46 25.28
CA THR A 41 23.65 -8.16 24.79
C THR A 41 22.83 -7.04 25.39
N ILE A 42 23.51 -6.26 26.23
CA ILE A 42 22.94 -5.09 26.90
C ILE A 42 23.41 -3.84 26.16
N VAL A 43 22.48 -3.00 25.74
CA VAL A 43 22.79 -1.64 25.26
C VAL A 43 22.81 -0.70 26.46
N PRO A 44 23.99 -0.23 26.91
CA PRO A 44 24.09 0.54 28.14
C PRO A 44 23.46 1.93 28.02
N GLU A 45 23.50 2.53 26.83
CA GLU A 45 23.11 3.93 26.61
C GLU A 45 22.34 4.09 25.30
N PHE A 46 21.15 4.70 25.36
CA PHE A 46 20.39 5.19 24.22
C PHE A 46 19.30 6.16 24.70
N THR A 47 18.74 6.96 23.79
CA THR A 47 17.61 7.85 24.10
C THR A 47 16.41 7.51 23.22
N LEU A 48 15.23 7.31 23.81
CA LEU A 48 13.95 7.22 23.12
C LEU A 48 13.23 8.57 23.15
N TYR A 49 12.94 9.11 21.97
CA TYR A 49 12.02 10.22 21.75
C TYR A 49 10.66 9.70 21.27
N PHE A 50 9.63 9.81 22.10
CA PHE A 50 8.30 9.26 21.83
C PHE A 50 7.23 10.36 21.69
N ALA A 51 6.36 10.25 20.69
CA ALA A 51 5.12 11.02 20.60
C ALA A 51 3.95 10.15 20.11
N LEU A 52 2.73 10.68 20.17
CA LEU A 52 1.54 10.03 19.58
C LEU A 52 1.48 10.19 18.06
N ASP A 53 1.89 11.36 17.57
CA ASP A 53 1.89 11.74 16.16
C ASP A 53 3.33 11.89 15.63
N ILE A 54 3.50 11.78 14.31
CA ILE A 54 4.83 11.79 13.69
C ILE A 54 5.43 13.18 13.57
N GLU A 55 4.60 14.20 13.45
CA GLU A 55 5.01 15.58 13.18
C GLU A 55 5.92 16.16 14.29
N PRO A 56 5.61 16.01 15.59
CA PRO A 56 6.50 16.48 16.66
C PRO A 56 7.86 15.76 16.68
N VAL A 57 7.86 14.45 16.41
CA VAL A 57 9.08 13.63 16.35
C VAL A 57 9.94 14.05 15.15
N ALA A 58 9.30 14.25 13.99
CA ALA A 58 9.97 14.69 12.78
C ALA A 58 10.59 16.09 12.93
N ALA A 59 9.89 17.01 13.59
CA ALA A 59 10.40 18.34 13.90
C ALA A 59 11.64 18.29 14.81
N LEU A 60 11.60 17.47 15.87
CA LEU A 60 12.76 17.30 16.77
C LEU A 60 13.95 16.67 16.03
N PHE A 61 13.70 15.63 15.24
CA PHE A 61 14.75 15.00 14.44
C PHE A 61 15.42 16.01 13.51
N LYS A 62 14.63 16.82 12.79
CA LYS A 62 15.15 17.89 11.93
C LYS A 62 15.99 18.90 12.69
N GLN A 63 15.54 19.28 13.88
CA GLN A 63 16.27 20.21 14.74
C GLN A 63 17.65 19.64 15.16
N ARG A 64 17.70 18.35 15.52
CA ARG A 64 18.92 17.70 16.03
C ARG A 64 19.90 17.32 14.92
N HIS A 65 19.39 16.84 13.80
CA HIS A 65 20.21 16.26 12.72
C HIS A 65 20.35 17.17 11.49
N GLY A 66 19.66 18.32 11.46
CA GLY A 66 19.75 19.30 10.37
C GLY A 66 19.17 18.81 9.03
N ARG A 67 18.40 17.72 9.03
CA ARG A 67 17.77 17.11 7.85
C ARG A 67 16.38 16.60 8.17
N ASP A 68 15.49 16.59 7.18
CA ASP A 68 14.14 16.04 7.36
C ASP A 68 14.17 14.55 7.68
N THR A 69 13.19 14.08 8.43
CA THR A 69 12.95 12.64 8.56
C THR A 69 12.51 12.08 7.22
N PRO A 70 12.72 10.78 6.98
CA PRO A 70 12.17 10.11 5.81
C PRO A 70 10.68 9.75 5.96
N PHE A 71 10.03 10.14 7.06
CA PHE A 71 8.62 9.88 7.30
C PHE A 71 7.73 10.79 6.46
N ALA A 72 6.60 10.24 5.99
CA ALA A 72 5.51 11.04 5.45
C ALA A 72 4.56 11.46 6.60
N PRO A 73 3.84 12.60 6.48
CA PRO A 73 2.78 12.97 7.42
C PRO A 73 1.75 11.84 7.62
N GLY A 74 1.26 11.65 8.84
CA GLY A 74 0.28 10.60 9.19
C GLY A 74 0.83 9.17 9.29
N PHE A 75 2.15 8.96 9.16
CA PHE A 75 2.78 7.65 9.34
C PHE A 75 2.94 7.29 10.83
N SER A 76 2.57 6.07 11.25
CA SER A 76 2.97 5.52 12.55
C SER A 76 4.17 4.60 12.36
N GLY A 77 5.23 4.78 13.14
CA GLY A 77 6.48 4.03 12.99
C GLY A 77 7.62 4.65 13.78
N GLY A 78 8.84 4.23 13.48
CA GLY A 78 10.02 4.75 14.15
C GLY A 78 11.25 4.82 13.26
N TRP A 79 12.32 5.37 13.85
CA TRP A 79 13.62 5.52 13.21
C TRP A 79 14.71 5.59 14.26
N VAL A 80 15.81 4.88 14.04
CA VAL A 80 17.03 5.06 14.84
C VAL A 80 18.05 5.91 14.10
N ALA A 81 18.37 7.07 14.69
CA ALA A 81 19.49 7.89 14.29
C ALA A 81 20.72 7.50 15.08
N ASN A 82 21.88 7.60 14.45
CA ASN A 82 23.14 7.36 15.13
C ASN A 82 24.26 8.24 14.56
N SER A 83 25.20 8.63 15.42
CA SER A 83 26.45 9.27 15.04
C SER A 83 27.60 8.60 15.79
N ARG A 84 28.83 8.70 15.28
CA ARG A 84 30.01 8.12 15.97
C ARG A 84 30.25 8.70 17.36
N ASP A 85 29.77 9.92 17.58
CA ASP A 85 30.08 10.73 18.76
C ASP A 85 28.88 10.84 19.72
N SER A 86 27.80 10.10 19.46
CA SER A 86 26.59 10.12 20.28
C SER A 86 26.03 8.72 20.48
N ASN A 87 25.27 8.55 21.55
CA ASN A 87 24.48 7.34 21.75
C ASN A 87 23.41 7.21 20.65
N PRO A 88 22.95 5.99 20.35
CA PRO A 88 21.81 5.79 19.47
C PRO A 88 20.58 6.55 19.97
N GLU A 89 19.89 7.21 19.04
CA GLU A 89 18.67 7.96 19.32
C GLU A 89 17.51 7.31 18.57
N MET A 90 16.52 6.81 19.30
CA MET A 90 15.32 6.16 18.78
C MET A 90 14.17 7.18 18.75
N TYR A 91 13.55 7.37 17.59
CA TYR A 91 12.47 8.31 17.35
C TYR A 91 11.21 7.55 17.00
N VAL A 92 10.17 7.59 17.84
CA VAL A 92 8.97 6.74 17.69
C VAL A 92 7.70 7.56 17.76
N ALA A 93 6.80 7.33 16.80
CA ALA A 93 5.44 7.85 16.81
C ALA A 93 4.42 6.70 16.72
N ALA A 94 3.63 6.50 17.76
CA ALA A 94 2.65 5.42 17.81
C ALA A 94 1.40 5.77 18.65
N GLY A 95 0.27 5.98 17.98
CA GLY A 95 -1.01 6.34 18.61
C GLY A 95 -1.74 5.19 19.32
N TYR A 96 -1.55 3.93 18.89
CA TYR A 96 -2.29 2.76 19.42
C TYR A 96 -1.39 1.82 20.24
N ASN A 97 -1.94 1.10 21.22
CA ASN A 97 -1.16 0.20 22.12
C ASN A 97 -0.44 -0.92 21.36
N ALA A 98 -1.15 -1.63 20.48
CA ALA A 98 -0.57 -2.72 19.70
C ALA A 98 0.57 -2.24 18.78
N LEU A 99 0.51 -0.99 18.30
CA LEU A 99 1.58 -0.42 17.50
C LEU A 99 2.82 -0.06 18.34
N VAL A 100 2.67 0.27 19.62
CA VAL A 100 3.82 0.62 20.48
C VAL A 100 4.75 -0.58 20.66
N ALA A 101 4.21 -1.76 20.99
CA ALA A 101 5.01 -2.97 21.17
C ALA A 101 5.81 -3.31 19.90
N ASN A 102 5.13 -3.31 18.75
CA ASN A 102 5.70 -3.56 17.44
C ASN A 102 6.83 -2.59 17.10
N VAL A 103 6.54 -1.29 17.14
CA VAL A 103 7.51 -0.26 16.74
C VAL A 103 8.68 -0.21 17.70
N LEU A 104 8.47 -0.34 19.02
CA LEU A 104 9.56 -0.37 19.98
C LEU A 104 10.47 -1.58 19.78
N ALA A 105 9.91 -2.77 19.51
CA ALA A 105 10.72 -3.96 19.27
C ALA A 105 11.53 -3.87 17.97
N HIS A 106 10.91 -3.38 16.88
CA HIS A 106 11.58 -3.15 15.60
C HIS A 106 12.72 -2.15 15.74
N GLU A 107 12.45 -0.97 16.29
CA GLU A 107 13.46 0.08 16.41
C GLU A 107 14.55 -0.27 17.43
N TYR A 108 14.22 -0.94 18.53
CA TYR A 108 15.24 -1.37 19.48
C TYR A 108 16.20 -2.40 18.87
N TYR A 109 15.75 -3.22 17.92
CA TYR A 109 16.65 -4.08 17.16
C TYR A 109 17.68 -3.27 16.37
N HIS A 110 17.28 -2.16 15.75
CA HIS A 110 18.26 -1.24 15.12
C HIS A 110 19.23 -0.66 16.14
N VAL A 111 18.79 -0.34 17.35
CA VAL A 111 19.69 0.08 18.44
C VAL A 111 20.75 -1.00 18.73
N LEU A 112 20.38 -2.28 18.75
CA LEU A 112 21.34 -3.39 18.90
C LEU A 112 22.34 -3.48 17.75
N GLN A 113 21.85 -3.40 16.50
CA GLN A 113 22.69 -3.39 15.30
C GLN A 113 23.75 -2.28 15.37
N PHE A 114 23.29 -1.07 15.70
CA PHE A 114 24.14 0.11 15.87
C PHE A 114 25.12 -0.03 17.03
N HIS A 115 24.66 -0.53 18.18
CA HIS A 115 25.50 -0.72 19.36
C HIS A 115 26.68 -1.65 19.04
N ILE A 116 26.40 -2.81 18.45
CA ILE A 116 27.44 -3.78 18.05
C ILE A 116 28.45 -3.15 17.10
N LEU A 117 27.98 -2.50 16.04
CA LEU A 117 28.88 -1.93 15.05
C LEU A 117 29.67 -0.72 15.58
N LEU A 118 29.08 0.13 16.41
CA LEU A 118 29.83 1.24 17.03
C LEU A 118 30.88 0.75 18.04
N THR A 119 30.57 -0.30 18.80
CA THR A 119 31.48 -0.80 19.84
C THR A 119 32.62 -1.62 19.25
N LEU A 120 32.38 -2.37 18.18
CA LEU A 120 33.34 -3.37 17.69
C LEU A 120 34.01 -3.00 16.35
N ALA A 121 33.43 -2.10 15.54
CA ALA A 121 33.92 -1.84 14.18
C ALA A 121 34.83 -0.61 14.09
N ASP A 122 36.00 -0.76 13.45
CA ASP A 122 36.92 0.35 13.13
C ASP A 122 36.48 1.19 11.91
N GLY A 123 35.18 1.45 11.72
CA GLY A 123 34.71 2.00 10.44
C GLY A 123 33.20 2.04 10.26
N PRO A 124 32.67 2.87 9.35
CA PRO A 124 31.35 2.58 8.80
C PRO A 124 31.40 1.22 8.08
N ARG A 125 30.24 0.55 8.04
CA ARG A 125 30.04 -0.68 7.25
C ARG A 125 29.07 -0.40 6.10
N SER A 126 29.08 -1.22 5.06
CA SER A 126 28.02 -1.23 4.04
C SER A 126 27.29 -2.54 4.16
N VAL A 127 25.96 -2.52 4.22
CA VAL A 127 25.13 -3.71 4.34
C VAL A 127 23.90 -3.50 3.47
N PRO A 128 23.41 -4.53 2.77
CA PRO A 128 22.18 -4.40 2.02
C PRO A 128 21.00 -4.10 2.95
N GLY A 129 20.11 -3.21 2.50
CA GLY A 129 18.95 -2.75 3.27
C GLY A 129 18.09 -3.89 3.82
N TRP A 130 18.02 -5.01 3.12
CA TRP A 130 17.13 -6.11 3.48
C TRP A 130 17.65 -6.88 4.70
N LEU A 131 18.96 -6.95 4.96
CA LEU A 131 19.47 -7.54 6.20
C LEU A 131 19.21 -6.62 7.40
N ILE A 132 19.24 -5.31 7.18
CA ILE A 132 19.00 -4.29 8.20
C ILE A 132 17.55 -4.34 8.66
N GLU A 133 16.63 -4.11 7.72
CA GLU A 133 15.20 -4.04 7.98
C GLU A 133 14.59 -5.42 8.20
N GLY A 134 15.11 -6.44 7.49
CA GLY A 134 14.72 -7.82 7.70
C GLY A 134 15.11 -8.33 9.07
N GLY A 135 16.31 -7.99 9.56
CA GLY A 135 16.74 -8.34 10.92
C GLY A 135 15.84 -7.69 11.99
N ALA A 136 15.53 -6.39 11.82
CA ALA A 136 14.67 -5.67 12.75
C ALA A 136 13.24 -6.22 12.78
N ARG A 137 12.66 -6.47 11.60
CA ARG A 137 11.31 -7.04 11.47
C ARG A 137 11.25 -8.51 11.94
N TYR A 138 12.34 -9.27 11.77
CA TYR A 138 12.51 -10.61 12.35
C TYR A 138 12.52 -10.55 13.88
N GLY A 139 13.34 -9.67 14.46
CA GLY A 139 13.44 -9.45 15.91
C GLY A 139 12.11 -8.98 16.53
N GLU A 140 11.42 -8.03 15.87
CA GLU A 140 10.07 -7.60 16.23
C GLU A 140 9.14 -8.80 16.38
N THR A 141 9.10 -9.68 15.37
CA THR A 141 8.11 -10.76 15.38
C THR A 141 8.42 -11.80 16.45
N LEU A 142 9.69 -12.12 16.68
CA LEU A 142 10.08 -13.01 17.78
C LEU A 142 9.65 -12.45 19.15
N TYR A 143 9.75 -11.13 19.35
CA TYR A 143 9.25 -10.48 20.55
C TYR A 143 7.73 -10.64 20.68
N LEU A 144 6.99 -10.34 19.61
CA LEU A 144 5.52 -10.43 19.62
C LEU A 144 5.01 -11.86 19.84
N GLU A 145 5.70 -12.86 19.29
CA GLU A 145 5.39 -14.28 19.51
C GLU A 145 5.54 -14.67 20.98
N ARG A 146 6.59 -14.19 21.68
CA ARG A 146 6.79 -14.40 23.12
C ARG A 146 5.69 -13.76 23.95
N GLU A 147 5.33 -12.52 23.64
CA GLU A 147 4.39 -11.75 24.45
C GLU A 147 2.92 -12.05 24.13
N SER A 148 2.63 -12.72 23.01
CA SER A 148 1.28 -13.20 22.65
C SER A 148 1.29 -14.65 22.15
N PRO A 149 1.60 -15.63 23.03
CA PRO A 149 1.65 -17.04 22.66
C PRO A 149 0.29 -17.50 22.11
N GLY A 150 0.26 -18.02 20.88
CA GLY A 150 -0.98 -18.46 20.23
C GLY A 150 -1.57 -17.47 19.22
N ARG A 151 -0.97 -16.29 19.05
CA ARG A 151 -0.90 -15.74 17.68
C ARG A 151 0.05 -16.69 16.93
N PRO A 152 -0.44 -17.50 15.98
CA PRO A 152 0.40 -18.51 15.35
C PRO A 152 1.58 -17.82 14.63
N GLU A 153 2.46 -18.63 14.05
CA GLU A 153 3.48 -18.36 13.03
C GLU A 153 2.94 -17.61 11.77
N PHE A 154 1.93 -16.77 11.95
CA PHE A 154 0.84 -16.40 11.07
C PHE A 154 1.18 -15.20 10.19
N ILE A 155 2.26 -14.48 10.50
CA ILE A 155 2.76 -13.40 9.64
C ILE A 155 3.78 -14.00 8.66
N TRP A 156 4.77 -14.73 9.17
CA TRP A 156 5.84 -15.32 8.36
C TRP A 156 5.36 -16.32 7.33
N HIS A 157 4.64 -17.37 7.74
CA HIS A 157 4.27 -18.45 6.82
C HIS A 157 3.34 -17.93 5.71
N TRP A 158 2.36 -17.12 6.07
CA TRP A 158 1.39 -16.59 5.11
C TRP A 158 1.97 -15.53 4.18
N GLU A 159 2.92 -14.70 4.62
CA GLU A 159 3.58 -13.70 3.75
C GLU A 159 4.64 -14.32 2.83
N LEU A 160 5.36 -15.35 3.30
CA LEU A 160 6.22 -16.21 2.47
C LEU A 160 5.41 -16.85 1.33
N LEU A 161 4.25 -17.38 1.68
CA LEU A 161 3.35 -18.10 0.78
C LEU A 161 2.61 -17.19 -0.20
N ALA A 162 2.10 -16.05 0.27
CA ALA A 162 1.40 -15.04 -0.54
C ALA A 162 2.15 -14.65 -1.82
N ARG A 163 3.48 -14.76 -1.77
CA ARG A 163 4.37 -14.05 -2.67
C ARG A 163 5.36 -14.96 -3.37
N ALA A 164 5.17 -16.28 -3.40
CA ALA A 164 6.09 -17.18 -4.10
C ALA A 164 6.42 -16.75 -5.55
N GLY A 165 5.55 -15.95 -6.20
CA GLY A 165 5.81 -15.36 -7.52
C GLY A 165 6.65 -14.08 -7.58
N THR A 166 6.94 -13.40 -6.46
CA THR A 166 7.77 -12.18 -6.45
C THR A 166 9.26 -12.55 -6.33
N PRO A 167 10.12 -12.22 -7.31
CA PRO A 167 11.54 -12.53 -7.25
C PRO A 167 12.21 -11.86 -6.05
N PHE A 168 12.88 -12.62 -5.19
CA PHE A 168 13.63 -12.06 -4.06
C PHE A 168 14.74 -11.07 -4.50
N THR A 169 15.19 -11.20 -5.75
CA THR A 169 16.17 -10.29 -6.35
C THR A 169 15.67 -8.85 -6.51
N SER A 170 14.37 -8.56 -6.41
CA SER A 170 13.89 -7.16 -6.37
C SER A 170 14.23 -6.50 -5.03
N VAL A 171 14.10 -7.25 -3.94
CA VAL A 171 14.41 -6.84 -2.56
C VAL A 171 15.91 -6.65 -2.32
N MET A 172 16.76 -7.38 -3.03
CA MET A 172 18.22 -7.35 -2.81
C MET A 172 18.97 -6.18 -3.48
N ARG A 173 18.34 -5.41 -4.39
CA ARG A 173 19.07 -4.53 -5.32
C ARG A 173 19.75 -3.30 -4.72
N ASN A 174 19.59 -3.01 -3.44
CA ASN A 174 20.07 -1.76 -2.84
C ASN A 174 21.00 -2.00 -1.64
N GLU A 175 22.29 -1.79 -1.87
CA GLU A 175 23.26 -1.52 -0.81
C GLU A 175 23.14 -0.07 -0.35
N ALA A 176 23.08 0.15 0.97
CA ALA A 176 23.10 1.49 1.55
C ALA A 176 24.29 1.59 2.53
N PRO A 177 25.07 2.70 2.51
CA PRO A 177 26.07 2.94 3.54
C PRO A 177 25.43 2.96 4.93
N HIS A 178 26.09 2.40 5.96
CA HIS A 178 25.56 2.32 7.33
C HIS A 178 25.29 3.69 8.01
N LYS A 179 25.70 4.81 7.42
CA LYS A 179 25.28 6.15 7.91
C LYS A 179 23.86 6.53 7.45
N GLU A 180 23.25 5.73 6.60
CA GLU A 180 21.94 5.92 5.98
C GLU A 180 21.09 4.62 6.03
N LEU A 181 21.30 3.79 7.06
CA LEU A 181 20.71 2.44 7.19
C LEU A 181 19.22 2.36 6.85
N ALA A 182 18.42 3.30 7.35
CA ALA A 182 16.98 3.25 7.16
C ALA A 182 16.50 4.05 5.91
N LEU A 183 17.38 4.76 5.18
CA LEU A 183 16.98 5.49 3.97
C LEU A 183 16.82 4.52 2.78
N GLY A 184 17.70 3.52 2.69
CA GLY A 184 17.59 2.42 1.73
C GLY A 184 16.34 1.57 1.96
N GLY A 185 16.02 1.28 3.22
CA GLY A 185 14.79 0.58 3.63
C GLY A 185 13.52 1.36 3.27
N VAL A 186 13.45 2.65 3.58
CA VAL A 186 12.28 3.50 3.30
C VAL A 186 12.04 3.72 1.79
N ILE A 187 13.10 3.89 0.98
CA ILE A 187 12.94 3.99 -0.47
C ILE A 187 12.35 2.68 -1.02
N ASN A 188 12.85 1.53 -0.57
CA ASN A 188 12.34 0.24 -1.01
C ASN A 188 10.93 -0.04 -0.53
N ALA A 189 10.61 0.27 0.72
CA ALA A 189 9.27 0.09 1.29
C ALA A 189 8.21 0.97 0.64
N ARG A 190 8.60 2.17 0.15
CA ARG A 190 7.70 3.02 -0.65
C ARG A 190 7.43 2.44 -2.03
N LEU A 191 8.37 1.67 -2.59
CA LEU A 191 8.24 1.05 -3.91
C LEU A 191 7.59 -0.33 -3.83
N GLU A 192 7.82 -1.05 -2.74
CA GLU A 192 7.33 -2.41 -2.49
C GLU A 192 6.76 -2.45 -1.06
N PRO A 193 5.43 -2.38 -0.87
CA PRO A 193 4.76 -2.31 0.44
C PRO A 193 5.03 -3.51 1.38
N HIS A 194 5.85 -4.47 0.95
CA HIS A 194 6.06 -5.79 1.53
C HIS A 194 7.55 -6.14 1.64
N TYR A 195 8.40 -5.14 1.40
CA TYR A 195 9.85 -5.25 1.50
C TYR A 195 10.30 -5.81 2.86
N TYR A 196 9.76 -5.27 3.96
CA TYR A 196 10.09 -5.65 5.33
C TYR A 196 9.82 -7.14 5.60
N ASP A 197 8.63 -7.59 5.23
CA ASP A 197 8.16 -8.94 5.52
C ASP A 197 8.93 -9.99 4.69
N MET A 198 9.22 -9.70 3.42
CA MET A 198 10.03 -10.57 2.58
C MET A 198 11.48 -10.63 3.05
N ALA A 199 12.06 -9.48 3.41
CA ALA A 199 13.41 -9.38 3.93
C ALA A 199 13.57 -10.18 5.22
N ALA A 200 12.63 -10.05 6.16
CA ALA A 200 12.69 -10.75 7.42
C ALA A 200 12.37 -12.25 7.31
N SER A 201 11.55 -12.65 6.33
CA SER A 201 11.38 -14.07 5.97
C SER A 201 12.70 -14.69 5.49
N GLY A 202 13.50 -13.94 4.71
CA GLY A 202 14.85 -14.33 4.30
C GLY A 202 15.78 -14.50 5.50
N VAL A 203 15.76 -13.55 6.45
CA VAL A 203 16.52 -13.64 7.71
C VAL A 203 16.08 -14.85 8.54
N ALA A 204 14.77 -15.09 8.67
CA ALA A 204 14.25 -16.24 9.40
C ALA A 204 14.73 -17.57 8.82
N TRP A 205 14.72 -17.71 7.49
CA TRP A 205 15.25 -18.88 6.80
C TRP A 205 16.75 -19.06 7.04
N LEU A 206 17.53 -17.97 6.99
CA LEU A 206 18.97 -17.99 7.27
C LEU A 206 19.28 -18.43 8.70
N VAL A 207 18.56 -17.90 9.69
CA VAL A 207 18.70 -18.30 11.10
C VAL A 207 18.31 -19.76 11.32
N SER A 208 17.25 -20.23 10.66
CA SER A 208 16.85 -21.64 10.75
C SER A 208 17.91 -22.57 10.15
N ASN A 209 18.52 -22.19 9.02
CA ASN A 209 19.45 -23.04 8.28
C ASN A 209 20.90 -22.97 8.78
N SER A 210 21.28 -21.91 9.52
CA SER A 210 22.60 -21.82 10.15
C SER A 210 22.74 -22.80 11.33
N GLY A 211 21.63 -23.23 11.93
CA GLY A 211 21.61 -24.01 13.18
C GLY A 211 21.91 -23.19 14.44
N ASP A 212 22.12 -21.87 14.30
CA ASP A 212 22.34 -20.93 15.39
C ASP A 212 21.16 -19.95 15.47
N ARG A 213 20.39 -20.03 16.55
CA ARG A 213 19.23 -19.17 16.81
C ARG A 213 19.59 -17.68 16.97
N SER A 214 20.87 -17.37 17.17
CA SER A 214 21.39 -16.02 17.30
C SER A 214 22.10 -15.53 16.04
N ALA A 215 22.05 -16.28 14.93
CA ALA A 215 22.79 -15.98 13.71
C ALA A 215 22.47 -14.59 13.13
N ASP A 216 21.24 -14.10 13.29
CA ASP A 216 20.83 -12.76 12.88
C ASP A 216 21.64 -11.67 13.59
N LEU A 217 21.89 -11.81 14.90
CA LEU A 217 22.74 -10.87 15.64
C LEU A 217 24.24 -11.17 15.51
N ALA A 218 24.59 -12.45 15.38
CA ALA A 218 25.97 -12.88 15.15
C ALA A 218 26.54 -12.32 13.83
N PHE A 219 25.70 -12.13 12.82
CA PHE A 219 26.09 -11.48 11.56
C PHE A 219 26.64 -10.08 11.80
N TRP A 220 26.00 -9.27 12.65
CA TRP A 220 26.47 -7.92 12.98
C TRP A 220 27.80 -7.93 13.72
N ARG A 221 28.04 -8.95 14.56
CA ARG A 221 29.33 -9.13 15.24
C ARG A 221 30.43 -9.52 14.24
N ALA A 222 30.16 -10.46 13.34
CA ALA A 222 31.10 -10.84 12.28
C ALA A 222 31.40 -9.66 11.35
N LEU A 223 30.38 -8.86 11.00
CA LEU A 223 30.52 -7.65 10.20
C LEU A 223 31.33 -6.56 10.93
N ALA A 224 31.36 -6.53 12.26
CA ALA A 224 32.24 -5.59 12.94
C ALA A 224 33.73 -5.89 12.64
N GLU A 225 34.08 -7.15 12.43
CA GLU A 225 35.45 -7.63 12.19
C GLU A 225 35.92 -7.48 10.74
N THR A 226 35.03 -7.16 9.79
CA THR A 226 35.37 -7.02 8.36
C THR A 226 34.55 -5.91 7.68
N ASP A 227 35.10 -5.27 6.66
CA ASP A 227 34.37 -4.34 5.79
C ASP A 227 33.62 -5.05 4.63
N ASP A 228 33.80 -6.37 4.50
CA ASP A 228 33.17 -7.22 3.50
C ASP A 228 31.95 -7.92 4.10
N TRP A 229 30.76 -7.40 3.82
CA TRP A 229 29.52 -7.93 4.36
C TRP A 229 29.18 -9.31 3.81
N GLU A 230 29.56 -9.64 2.57
CA GLU A 230 29.33 -10.97 1.99
C GLU A 230 30.19 -12.02 2.70
N ARG A 231 31.41 -11.65 3.09
CA ARG A 231 32.26 -12.50 3.92
C ARG A 231 31.67 -12.70 5.31
N ALA A 232 31.19 -11.64 5.95
CA ALA A 232 30.50 -11.75 7.23
C ALA A 232 29.28 -12.68 7.12
N PHE A 233 28.45 -12.47 6.08
CA PHE A 233 27.29 -13.28 5.76
C PHE A 233 27.64 -14.77 5.62
N ALA A 234 28.63 -15.08 4.77
CA ALA A 234 29.04 -16.47 4.54
C ALA A 234 29.61 -17.13 5.81
N SER A 235 30.36 -16.38 6.61
CA SER A 235 30.93 -16.89 7.86
C SER A 235 29.87 -17.18 8.93
N THR A 236 28.81 -16.37 8.98
CA THR A 236 27.74 -16.50 9.98
C THR A 236 26.70 -17.53 9.59
N PHE A 237 26.23 -17.50 8.35
CA PHE A 237 25.12 -18.33 7.91
C PHE A 237 25.57 -19.64 7.26
N GLY A 238 26.86 -19.80 6.97
CA GLY A 238 27.41 -21.01 6.35
C GLY A 238 26.99 -21.20 4.88
N THR A 239 26.50 -20.15 4.22
CA THR A 239 26.08 -20.14 2.81
C THR A 239 26.47 -18.83 2.14
N THR A 240 26.70 -18.82 0.83
CA THR A 240 26.95 -17.58 0.09
C THR A 240 25.65 -16.82 -0.17
N VAL A 241 25.73 -15.52 -0.47
CA VAL A 241 24.54 -14.73 -0.85
C VAL A 241 23.86 -15.30 -2.10
N SER A 242 24.67 -15.77 -3.07
CA SER A 242 24.16 -16.39 -4.30
C SER A 242 23.39 -17.67 -3.99
N ASP A 243 23.98 -18.58 -3.22
CA ASP A 243 23.35 -19.86 -2.86
C ASP A 243 22.10 -19.63 -2.02
N PHE A 244 22.14 -18.72 -1.04
CA PHE A 244 20.96 -18.29 -0.28
C PHE A 244 19.84 -17.82 -1.20
N THR A 245 20.13 -16.97 -2.19
CA THR A 245 19.10 -16.42 -3.08
C THR A 245 18.39 -17.51 -3.87
N GLU A 246 19.16 -18.47 -4.39
CA GLU A 246 18.63 -19.60 -5.15
C GLU A 246 17.84 -20.56 -4.25
N GLU A 247 18.42 -20.96 -3.11
CA GLU A 247 17.81 -21.91 -2.18
C GLU A 247 16.56 -21.32 -1.50
N PHE A 248 16.57 -20.03 -1.16
CA PHE A 248 15.41 -19.37 -0.56
C PHE A 248 14.27 -19.19 -1.57
N ALA A 249 14.58 -18.93 -2.84
CA ALA A 249 13.57 -18.92 -3.90
C ALA A 249 12.93 -20.31 -4.08
N ALA A 250 13.76 -21.35 -4.16
CA ALA A 250 13.28 -22.73 -4.25
C ALA A 250 12.45 -23.15 -3.02
N TYR A 251 12.88 -22.76 -1.82
CA TYR A 251 12.12 -22.99 -0.59
C TYR A 251 10.73 -22.34 -0.63
N ARG A 252 10.64 -21.09 -1.09
CA ARG A 252 9.37 -20.37 -1.23
C ARG A 252 8.45 -21.02 -2.26
N GLU A 253 9.00 -21.44 -3.39
CA GLU A 253 8.24 -22.20 -4.39
C GLU A 253 7.73 -23.52 -3.83
N ASP A 254 8.57 -24.24 -3.08
CA ASP A 254 8.21 -25.52 -2.46
C ASP A 254 7.09 -25.37 -1.43
N LEU A 255 7.16 -24.35 -0.58
CA LEU A 255 6.08 -24.03 0.36
C LEU A 255 4.76 -23.74 -0.37
N ALA A 256 4.80 -23.05 -1.50
CA ALA A 256 3.62 -22.63 -2.24
C ALA A 256 3.08 -23.66 -3.25
N LYS A 257 3.78 -24.78 -3.46
CA LYS A 257 3.40 -25.76 -4.49
C LYS A 257 2.08 -26.47 -4.19
N ASP A 258 1.83 -26.75 -2.91
CA ASP A 258 0.68 -27.54 -2.45
C ASP A 258 -0.48 -26.64 -1.96
N LEU A 259 -0.30 -25.32 -2.03
CA LEU A 259 -1.37 -24.40 -1.67
C LEU A 259 -2.48 -24.38 -2.73
N PRO A 260 -3.75 -24.24 -2.30
CA PRO A 260 -4.83 -23.93 -3.23
C PRO A 260 -4.51 -22.61 -3.95
N ARG A 261 -5.03 -22.42 -5.16
CA ARG A 261 -4.73 -21.23 -5.96
C ARG A 261 -6.00 -20.60 -6.52
N ILE A 262 -6.02 -19.27 -6.49
CA ILE A 262 -6.89 -18.47 -7.35
C ILE A 262 -6.12 -18.31 -8.66
N ARG A 263 -6.64 -18.88 -9.73
CA ARG A 263 -6.01 -18.80 -11.05
C ARG A 263 -7.01 -18.30 -12.07
N GLY A 264 -6.50 -17.74 -13.15
CA GLY A 264 -7.39 -17.26 -14.19
C GLY A 264 -6.62 -16.77 -15.40
N VAL A 265 -7.39 -16.25 -16.33
CA VAL A 265 -6.89 -15.58 -17.54
C VAL A 265 -7.51 -14.20 -17.62
N VAL A 266 -6.70 -13.20 -17.92
CA VAL A 266 -7.20 -11.88 -18.32
C VAL A 266 -7.29 -11.89 -19.84
N VAL A 267 -8.49 -11.59 -20.34
CA VAL A 267 -8.80 -11.57 -21.77
C VAL A 267 -9.45 -10.23 -22.14
N ASP A 268 -9.37 -9.87 -23.41
CA ASP A 268 -10.10 -8.73 -23.95
C ASP A 268 -11.61 -9.04 -24.10
N LEU A 269 -12.37 -8.08 -24.64
CA LEU A 269 -13.81 -8.26 -24.89
C LEU A 269 -14.11 -9.28 -26.01
N GLN A 270 -13.10 -9.67 -26.80
CA GLN A 270 -13.19 -10.69 -27.84
C GLN A 270 -12.74 -12.07 -27.33
N GLY A 271 -12.16 -12.13 -26.13
CA GLY A 271 -11.65 -13.35 -25.52
C GLY A 271 -10.17 -13.61 -25.81
N GLU A 272 -9.44 -12.67 -26.42
CA GLU A 272 -8.01 -12.81 -26.67
C GLU A 272 -7.21 -12.50 -25.40
N PRO A 273 -6.10 -13.23 -25.12
CA PRO A 273 -5.33 -13.01 -23.90
C PRO A 273 -4.67 -11.64 -23.78
N VAL A 274 -4.65 -11.09 -22.56
CA VAL A 274 -3.99 -9.81 -22.24
C VAL A 274 -2.77 -10.06 -21.35
N ALA A 275 -1.59 -9.97 -21.95
CA ALA A 275 -0.30 -10.11 -21.26
C ALA A 275 0.12 -8.85 -20.50
N GLY A 276 0.87 -9.03 -19.40
CA GLY A 276 1.41 -7.92 -18.61
C GLY A 276 0.38 -7.16 -17.77
N ALA A 277 -0.87 -7.61 -17.71
CA ALA A 277 -1.90 -7.02 -16.86
C ALA A 277 -1.55 -7.26 -15.39
N HIS A 278 -1.54 -6.21 -14.58
CA HIS A 278 -1.26 -6.36 -13.15
C HIS A 278 -2.52 -6.86 -12.45
N VAL A 279 -2.43 -8.01 -11.79
CA VAL A 279 -3.53 -8.61 -11.01
C VAL A 279 -3.12 -8.59 -9.54
N ALA A 280 -4.03 -8.16 -8.67
CA ALA A 280 -3.86 -8.20 -7.23
C ALA A 280 -5.02 -8.95 -6.57
N VAL A 281 -4.72 -9.79 -5.60
CA VAL A 281 -5.68 -10.58 -4.84
C VAL A 281 -5.49 -10.29 -3.35
N ARG A 282 -6.58 -9.90 -2.68
CA ARG A 282 -6.58 -9.37 -1.31
C ARG A 282 -7.49 -10.20 -0.41
N PRO A 283 -6.97 -10.94 0.58
CA PRO A 283 -7.80 -11.61 1.57
C PRO A 283 -8.38 -10.57 2.53
N GLY A 284 -9.70 -10.33 2.54
CA GLY A 284 -10.36 -9.40 3.46
C GLY A 284 -9.63 -8.07 3.65
N ASN A 285 -9.19 -7.79 4.89
CA ASN A 285 -8.43 -6.59 5.27
C ASN A 285 -6.89 -6.79 5.27
N HIS A 286 -6.40 -7.89 4.72
CA HIS A 286 -4.99 -8.25 4.72
C HIS A 286 -4.24 -7.74 3.47
N SER A 287 -2.92 -7.91 3.51
CA SER A 287 -1.99 -7.53 2.45
C SER A 287 -2.32 -8.22 1.11
N SER A 288 -2.24 -7.47 0.01
CA SER A 288 -2.42 -8.01 -1.34
C SER A 288 -1.25 -8.90 -1.75
N SER A 289 -1.56 -10.02 -2.41
CA SER A 289 -0.66 -10.69 -3.35
C SER A 289 -0.85 -10.07 -4.72
N SER A 290 0.21 -9.81 -5.48
CA SER A 290 0.08 -9.26 -6.83
C SER A 290 1.16 -9.75 -7.78
N GLY A 291 0.87 -9.66 -9.08
CA GLY A 291 1.72 -10.12 -10.15
C GLY A 291 1.23 -9.60 -11.50
N VAL A 292 1.97 -9.89 -12.56
CA VAL A 292 1.58 -9.59 -13.93
C VAL A 292 1.18 -10.86 -14.65
N THR A 293 0.21 -10.77 -15.55
CA THR A 293 -0.19 -11.90 -16.40
C THR A 293 0.94 -12.30 -17.35
N ALA A 294 1.03 -13.59 -17.61
CA ALA A 294 1.94 -14.16 -18.61
C ALA A 294 1.47 -13.84 -20.05
N ASP A 295 2.25 -14.26 -21.05
CA ASP A 295 1.95 -14.02 -22.48
C ASP A 295 0.59 -14.60 -22.92
N ASP A 296 0.13 -15.64 -22.25
CA ASP A 296 -1.18 -16.27 -22.46
C ASP A 296 -2.29 -15.67 -21.59
N GLY A 297 -2.04 -14.50 -20.98
CA GLY A 297 -2.97 -13.80 -20.10
C GLY A 297 -3.15 -14.47 -18.74
N SER A 298 -2.45 -15.58 -18.45
CA SER A 298 -2.68 -16.34 -17.23
C SER A 298 -2.07 -15.69 -15.99
N PHE A 299 -2.73 -15.89 -14.86
CA PHE A 299 -2.23 -15.56 -13.53
C PHE A 299 -2.58 -16.68 -12.54
N ALA A 300 -1.80 -16.79 -11.46
CA ALA A 300 -2.11 -17.69 -10.35
C ALA A 300 -1.54 -17.13 -9.04
N PHE A 301 -2.39 -17.06 -8.01
CA PHE A 301 -2.04 -16.63 -6.66
C PHE A 301 -2.41 -17.74 -5.66
N PRO A 302 -1.53 -18.05 -4.71
CA PRO A 302 -1.86 -18.98 -3.64
C PRO A 302 -2.96 -18.41 -2.73
N VAL A 303 -3.85 -19.30 -2.28
CA VAL A 303 -4.88 -19.07 -1.27
C VAL A 303 -4.24 -19.32 0.09
N LEU A 304 -4.31 -18.31 0.93
CA LEU A 304 -3.62 -18.23 2.21
C LEU A 304 -4.57 -18.40 3.39
N GLU A 305 -5.86 -18.29 3.18
CA GLU A 305 -6.83 -18.54 4.24
C GLU A 305 -8.18 -18.80 3.61
N GLU A 306 -9.02 -19.52 4.36
CA GLU A 306 -10.43 -19.66 4.00
C GLU A 306 -11.14 -18.36 4.31
N THR A 307 -11.11 -17.45 3.35
CA THR A 307 -11.67 -16.12 3.48
C THR A 307 -12.22 -15.63 2.15
N GLU A 308 -12.75 -14.41 2.21
CA GLU A 308 -13.19 -13.64 1.07
C GLU A 308 -12.03 -12.88 0.44
N TYR A 309 -11.80 -13.13 -0.85
CA TYR A 309 -10.74 -12.47 -1.63
C TYR A 309 -11.30 -11.40 -2.54
N LEU A 310 -10.83 -10.17 -2.39
CA LEU A 310 -11.04 -9.10 -3.36
C LEU A 310 -10.01 -9.22 -4.49
N ILE A 311 -10.48 -9.26 -5.73
CA ILE A 311 -9.63 -9.32 -6.92
C ILE A 311 -9.68 -7.99 -7.64
N VAL A 312 -8.49 -7.46 -7.93
CA VAL A 312 -8.31 -6.13 -8.50
C VAL A 312 -7.35 -6.20 -9.68
N LEU A 313 -7.72 -5.53 -10.76
CA LEU A 313 -6.82 -5.23 -11.86
C LEU A 313 -6.16 -3.87 -11.65
N GLY A 314 -4.87 -3.85 -11.89
CA GLY A 314 -4.03 -2.69 -11.72
C GLY A 314 -3.80 -1.96 -13.03
N ARG A 315 -3.83 -0.62 -12.98
CA ARG A 315 -3.35 0.23 -14.08
C ARG A 315 -1.91 0.61 -13.84
N ALA A 316 -1.05 0.49 -14.85
CA ALA A 316 0.30 1.04 -14.76
C ALA A 316 0.22 2.57 -14.77
N LEU A 317 0.46 3.24 -13.64
CA LEU A 317 0.79 4.67 -13.71
C LEU A 317 2.18 4.76 -14.30
N ARG A 318 2.36 5.62 -15.31
CA ARG A 318 3.70 6.08 -15.66
C ARG A 318 4.28 6.68 -14.38
N SER A 319 5.32 6.04 -13.85
CA SER A 319 6.14 6.69 -12.85
C SER A 319 6.64 8.01 -13.44
N ALA A 320 6.76 9.05 -12.60
CA ALA A 320 7.60 10.18 -12.95
C ALA A 320 8.96 9.65 -13.43
N PRO A 321 9.67 10.32 -14.36
CA PRO A 321 10.93 9.84 -14.94
C PRO A 321 11.98 9.38 -13.91
N ASP A 322 11.83 9.83 -12.65
CA ASP A 322 12.76 9.62 -11.55
C ASP A 322 12.33 8.51 -10.57
N LEU A 323 11.20 7.83 -10.80
CA LEU A 323 10.73 6.71 -9.99
C LEU A 323 10.88 5.38 -10.76
N PRO A 324 11.70 4.43 -10.27
CA PRO A 324 12.10 3.25 -11.04
C PRO A 324 11.01 2.16 -11.16
N VAL A 325 9.83 2.34 -10.58
CA VAL A 325 8.73 1.36 -10.64
C VAL A 325 7.40 2.06 -10.95
N PRO A 326 6.63 1.63 -11.95
CA PRO A 326 5.29 2.15 -12.19
C PRO A 326 4.42 1.85 -10.97
N SER A 327 3.91 2.89 -10.31
CA SER A 327 2.92 2.71 -9.26
C SER A 327 1.64 2.19 -9.90
N VAL A 328 1.09 1.11 -9.36
CA VAL A 328 -0.12 0.52 -9.89
C VAL A 328 -1.30 1.01 -9.06
N THR A 329 -2.32 1.61 -9.68
CA THR A 329 -3.57 1.89 -8.96
C THR A 329 -4.52 0.71 -9.09
N SER A 330 -4.90 0.17 -7.94
CA SER A 330 -5.88 -0.91 -7.76
C SER A 330 -7.30 -0.36 -7.84
N ASP A 331 -7.64 0.26 -8.97
CA ASP A 331 -8.92 0.99 -9.17
C ASP A 331 -9.98 0.17 -9.95
N LEU A 332 -9.64 -1.03 -10.44
CA LEU A 332 -10.52 -1.86 -11.28
C LEU A 332 -10.91 -3.15 -10.56
N PHE A 333 -12.16 -3.24 -10.12
CA PHE A 333 -12.71 -4.38 -9.40
C PHE A 333 -13.27 -5.43 -10.37
N VAL A 334 -13.07 -6.70 -10.03
CA VAL A 334 -13.62 -7.84 -10.80
C VAL A 334 -14.91 -8.30 -10.14
N ASP A 335 -15.98 -8.38 -10.92
CA ASP A 335 -17.19 -9.09 -10.52
C ASP A 335 -16.96 -10.60 -10.65
N PRO A 336 -17.00 -11.38 -9.56
CA PRO A 336 -16.67 -12.81 -9.59
C PRO A 336 -17.71 -13.66 -10.33
N ASP A 337 -18.96 -13.20 -10.42
CA ASP A 337 -20.03 -13.99 -11.06
C ASP A 337 -19.95 -13.87 -12.58
N SER A 338 -19.60 -12.68 -13.08
CA SER A 338 -19.55 -12.38 -14.51
C SER A 338 -18.14 -12.37 -15.10
N GLY A 339 -17.11 -12.21 -14.28
CA GLY A 339 -15.74 -11.98 -14.72
C GLY A 339 -15.51 -10.57 -15.28
N GLU A 340 -16.51 -9.69 -15.22
CA GLU A 340 -16.44 -8.34 -15.78
C GLU A 340 -15.69 -7.39 -14.85
N VAL A 341 -14.97 -6.45 -15.46
CA VAL A 341 -14.18 -5.45 -14.74
C VAL A 341 -14.95 -4.13 -14.66
N ASN A 342 -15.03 -3.54 -13.48
CA ASN A 342 -15.63 -2.22 -13.29
C ASN A 342 -14.80 -1.34 -12.34
N ARG A 343 -14.90 -0.02 -12.50
CA ARG A 343 -14.32 0.93 -11.53
C ARG A 343 -15.23 1.18 -10.32
N CYS A 344 -16.54 1.09 -10.54
CA CYS A 344 -17.53 1.50 -9.56
C CYS A 344 -18.52 0.35 -9.42
N GLY A 345 -18.52 -0.26 -8.24
CA GLY A 345 -19.37 -1.38 -7.88
C GLY A 345 -19.25 -1.62 -6.39
N THR A 346 -20.14 -2.43 -5.84
CA THR A 346 -19.89 -3.03 -4.53
C THR A 346 -18.60 -3.82 -4.64
N LEU A 347 -17.68 -3.69 -3.68
CA LEU A 347 -16.51 -4.55 -3.61
C LEU A 347 -17.01 -5.99 -3.61
N SER A 348 -16.80 -6.70 -4.71
CA SER A 348 -17.21 -8.08 -4.83
C SER A 348 -16.06 -8.96 -4.37
N TYR A 349 -16.36 -9.83 -3.42
CA TYR A 349 -15.39 -10.76 -2.88
C TYR A 349 -15.66 -12.15 -3.44
N VAL A 350 -14.59 -12.87 -3.73
CA VAL A 350 -14.62 -14.28 -4.09
C VAL A 350 -14.39 -15.07 -2.82
N SER A 351 -15.40 -15.79 -2.33
CA SER A 351 -15.19 -16.75 -1.26
C SER A 351 -14.38 -17.92 -1.81
N VAL A 352 -13.19 -18.16 -1.25
CA VAL A 352 -12.34 -19.29 -1.69
C VAL A 352 -12.20 -20.26 -0.53
N ALA A 353 -12.73 -21.47 -0.70
CA ALA A 353 -12.53 -22.56 0.26
C ALA A 353 -11.13 -23.18 0.05
N ARG A 354 -10.53 -23.75 1.11
CA ARG A 354 -9.16 -24.31 1.07
C ARG A 354 -9.01 -25.52 0.14
N GLU A 355 -10.09 -25.99 -0.47
CA GLU A 355 -10.08 -27.12 -1.41
C GLU A 355 -10.61 -26.75 -2.80
N SER A 356 -11.04 -25.50 -3.02
CA SER A 356 -11.54 -25.05 -4.31
C SER A 356 -10.47 -24.31 -5.10
N ILE A 357 -10.19 -24.77 -6.31
CA ILE A 357 -9.57 -23.93 -7.33
C ILE A 357 -10.66 -23.01 -7.87
N THR A 358 -10.49 -21.70 -7.71
CA THR A 358 -11.32 -20.74 -8.43
C THR A 358 -10.63 -20.43 -9.75
N ASP A 359 -11.25 -20.90 -10.84
CA ASP A 359 -10.90 -20.53 -12.21
C ASP A 359 -11.68 -19.27 -12.60
N LEU A 360 -10.96 -18.21 -12.95
CA LEU A 360 -11.55 -16.92 -13.34
C LEU A 360 -11.21 -16.59 -14.79
N VAL A 361 -12.20 -16.10 -15.52
CA VAL A 361 -11.98 -15.44 -16.80
C VAL A 361 -12.32 -13.97 -16.57
N ILE A 362 -11.32 -13.11 -16.67
CA ILE A 362 -11.49 -11.68 -16.42
C ILE A 362 -11.52 -10.95 -17.76
N HIS A 363 -12.67 -10.35 -18.08
CA HIS A 363 -12.86 -9.60 -19.32
C HIS A 363 -12.56 -8.11 -19.09
N VAL A 364 -11.57 -7.57 -19.81
CA VAL A 364 -11.15 -6.18 -19.66
C VAL A 364 -10.96 -5.51 -21.03
N LEU A 365 -11.24 -4.22 -21.14
CA LEU A 365 -10.74 -3.42 -22.26
C LEU A 365 -9.23 -3.16 -22.04
N PRO A 366 -8.31 -3.66 -22.90
CA PRO A 366 -6.87 -3.53 -22.68
C PRO A 366 -6.40 -2.08 -22.54
N GLU A 367 -7.09 -1.14 -23.19
CA GLU A 367 -6.79 0.28 -23.10
C GLU A 367 -6.92 0.82 -21.68
N LEU A 368 -7.82 0.25 -20.86
CA LEU A 368 -8.01 0.67 -19.47
C LEU A 368 -6.76 0.43 -18.61
N LEU A 369 -5.95 -0.57 -18.97
CA LEU A 369 -4.72 -0.92 -18.24
C LEU A 369 -3.55 0.03 -18.53
N THR A 370 -3.62 0.75 -19.65
CA THR A 370 -2.52 1.59 -20.17
C THR A 370 -2.81 3.10 -20.14
N ARG A 371 -4.09 3.49 -19.99
CA ARG A 371 -4.51 4.89 -19.91
C ARG A 371 -4.10 5.55 -18.58
N PRO A 372 -3.52 6.76 -18.61
CA PRO A 372 -3.13 7.48 -17.40
C PRO A 372 -4.36 8.00 -16.62
N GLU A 373 -5.40 8.43 -17.33
CA GLU A 373 -6.65 8.93 -16.73
C GLU A 373 -7.46 7.82 -16.05
N LYS A 374 -8.14 8.18 -14.95
CA LYS A 374 -9.00 7.22 -14.24
C LYS A 374 -10.22 6.87 -15.12
N PRO A 375 -10.49 5.59 -15.40
CA PRO A 375 -11.55 5.19 -16.34
C PRO A 375 -12.94 5.50 -15.80
N VAL A 376 -13.96 5.62 -16.62
CA VAL A 376 -15.31 5.92 -16.12
C VAL A 376 -15.90 4.69 -15.38
N CYS A 377 -16.80 4.92 -14.42
CA CYS A 377 -17.58 3.83 -13.81
C CYS A 377 -18.21 2.96 -14.89
N ASN A 378 -18.08 1.62 -14.82
CA ASN A 378 -18.61 0.66 -15.81
C ASN A 378 -18.12 0.86 -17.26
N GLU A 379 -17.00 1.57 -17.49
CA GLU A 379 -16.40 1.64 -18.83
C GLU A 379 -15.91 0.25 -19.26
N GLY A 380 -16.21 -0.15 -20.50
CA GLY A 380 -15.81 -1.45 -21.06
C GLY A 380 -16.66 -2.64 -20.63
N ARG A 381 -17.69 -2.42 -19.82
CA ARG A 381 -18.63 -3.48 -19.46
C ARG A 381 -19.51 -3.85 -20.67
N PRO A 382 -19.63 -5.14 -21.04
CA PRO A 382 -20.53 -5.58 -22.09
C PRO A 382 -21.97 -5.05 -21.90
N GLY A 383 -22.57 -4.51 -22.97
CA GLY A 383 -23.91 -3.93 -22.93
C GLY A 383 -24.01 -2.51 -22.35
N TRP A 384 -22.88 -1.92 -21.94
CA TRP A 384 -22.77 -0.53 -21.53
C TRP A 384 -22.08 0.30 -22.61
N ALA A 385 -22.46 1.57 -22.67
CA ALA A 385 -21.90 2.57 -23.58
C ALA A 385 -21.48 3.82 -22.80
N LEU A 386 -20.49 4.51 -23.33
CA LEU A 386 -20.02 5.79 -22.80
C LEU A 386 -20.86 6.94 -23.38
N LEU A 387 -21.52 7.72 -22.52
CA LEU A 387 -22.04 9.04 -22.87
C LEU A 387 -20.98 10.08 -22.52
N SER A 388 -20.50 10.82 -23.51
CA SER A 388 -19.49 11.86 -23.30
C SER A 388 -19.89 13.19 -23.92
N GLY A 389 -19.33 14.26 -23.36
CA GLY A 389 -19.72 15.60 -23.73
C GLY A 389 -18.90 16.66 -23.01
N VAL A 390 -19.31 17.92 -23.15
CA VAL A 390 -18.69 19.07 -22.52
C VAL A 390 -19.75 19.90 -21.80
N VAL A 391 -19.43 20.35 -20.59
CA VAL A 391 -20.21 21.38 -19.91
C VAL A 391 -19.66 22.74 -20.31
N LEU A 392 -20.55 23.62 -20.76
CA LEU A 392 -20.25 24.96 -21.23
C LEU A 392 -20.90 26.00 -20.32
N ASP A 393 -20.24 27.13 -20.15
CA ASP A 393 -20.84 28.31 -19.56
C ASP A 393 -21.86 28.97 -20.53
N PRO A 394 -22.56 30.05 -20.12
CA PRO A 394 -23.54 30.71 -20.98
C PRO A 394 -22.97 31.24 -22.30
N ASP A 395 -21.70 31.65 -22.28
CA ASP A 395 -20.99 32.21 -23.44
C ASP A 395 -20.54 31.09 -24.40
N GLY A 396 -20.61 29.83 -23.97
CA GLY A 396 -20.24 28.65 -24.75
C GLY A 396 -18.80 28.23 -24.54
N GLU A 397 -18.13 28.75 -23.52
CA GLU A 397 -16.78 28.35 -23.16
C GLU A 397 -16.82 27.16 -22.20
N PRO A 398 -15.84 26.23 -22.24
CA PRO A 398 -15.86 25.07 -21.36
C PRO A 398 -15.75 25.40 -19.87
N PHE A 399 -16.58 24.76 -19.05
CA PHE A 399 -16.75 25.07 -17.62
C PHE A 399 -16.54 23.84 -16.74
N GLY A 400 -15.53 23.83 -15.86
CA GLY A 400 -15.05 22.61 -15.20
C GLY A 400 -15.05 22.54 -13.67
N ASN A 401 -14.68 21.37 -13.14
CA ASN A 401 -14.34 21.08 -11.73
C ASN A 401 -15.43 21.28 -10.66
N THR A 402 -16.68 21.51 -11.03
CA THR A 402 -17.77 21.75 -10.05
C THR A 402 -19.06 21.02 -10.41
N ILE A 403 -19.21 20.55 -11.65
CA ILE A 403 -20.44 19.95 -12.15
C ILE A 403 -20.34 18.42 -12.09
N ARG A 404 -21.37 17.80 -11.54
CA ARG A 404 -21.57 16.37 -11.57
C ARG A 404 -22.70 16.05 -12.54
N VAL A 405 -22.39 15.23 -13.54
CA VAL A 405 -23.37 14.72 -14.50
C VAL A 405 -23.70 13.28 -14.11
N CYS A 406 -24.98 13.03 -13.83
CA CYS A 406 -25.51 11.75 -13.39
C CYS A 406 -26.49 11.21 -14.42
N ALA A 407 -26.32 9.96 -14.84
CA ALA A 407 -27.26 9.25 -15.69
C ALA A 407 -28.30 8.50 -14.86
N TRP A 408 -29.55 8.56 -15.31
CA TRP A 408 -30.71 7.91 -14.71
C TRP A 408 -31.48 7.14 -15.76
N ARG A 409 -32.10 6.02 -15.38
CA ARG A 409 -33.06 5.33 -16.26
C ARG A 409 -34.29 6.21 -16.40
N ALA A 410 -34.71 6.46 -17.63
CA ALA A 410 -35.94 7.20 -17.89
C ALA A 410 -37.11 6.51 -17.16
N MET A 411 -37.78 7.25 -16.29
CA MET A 411 -38.98 6.87 -15.50
C MET A 411 -38.81 6.05 -14.22
N GLU A 412 -37.63 5.49 -13.92
CA GLU A 412 -37.47 4.63 -12.72
C GLU A 412 -36.92 5.35 -11.47
N ASP A 413 -36.50 6.63 -11.60
CA ASP A 413 -35.69 7.32 -10.56
C ASP A 413 -34.56 6.41 -10.02
N ASP A 414 -33.99 5.60 -10.92
CA ASP A 414 -32.87 4.72 -10.65
C ASP A 414 -31.60 5.35 -11.23
N ARG A 415 -30.66 5.68 -10.33
CA ARG A 415 -29.41 6.33 -10.68
C ARG A 415 -28.41 5.29 -11.13
N ILE A 416 -28.00 5.38 -12.39
CA ILE A 416 -27.11 4.43 -13.06
C ILE A 416 -25.65 4.70 -12.72
N GLY A 417 -25.24 5.98 -12.82
CA GLY A 417 -23.86 6.39 -12.68
C GLY A 417 -23.71 7.90 -12.64
N CYS A 418 -22.59 8.39 -12.12
CA CYS A 418 -22.27 9.81 -12.11
C CYS A 418 -20.79 10.02 -12.39
N SER A 419 -20.47 11.16 -12.99
CA SER A 419 -19.11 11.63 -13.17
C SER A 419 -19.03 13.11 -12.89
N LYS A 420 -17.91 13.55 -12.32
CA LYS A 420 -17.60 14.96 -12.17
C LYS A 420 -16.83 15.40 -13.40
N ASN A 421 -17.19 16.54 -13.97
CA ASN A 421 -16.54 17.03 -15.16
C ASN A 421 -15.11 17.53 -14.86
N ALA A 422 -14.24 17.42 -15.86
CA ALA A 422 -12.84 17.84 -15.80
C ALA A 422 -12.73 19.37 -15.73
N ALA A 423 -11.51 19.86 -15.47
CA ALA A 423 -11.23 21.30 -15.30
C ALA A 423 -11.56 22.13 -16.56
N ASP A 424 -11.47 21.50 -17.73
CA ASP A 424 -11.69 22.05 -19.04
C ASP A 424 -13.10 21.74 -19.57
N GLY A 425 -14.04 21.26 -18.73
CA GLY A 425 -15.45 21.05 -19.11
C GLY A 425 -15.90 19.63 -19.45
N PRO A 426 -15.08 18.72 -20.03
CA PRO A 426 -15.49 17.38 -20.41
C PRO A 426 -16.09 16.56 -19.28
N PHE A 427 -17.10 15.77 -19.60
CA PHE A 427 -17.63 14.73 -18.75
C PHE A 427 -17.80 13.43 -19.55
N ALA A 428 -17.82 12.31 -18.82
CA ALA A 428 -18.18 11.02 -19.39
C ALA A 428 -18.84 10.14 -18.33
N VAL A 429 -19.94 9.48 -18.68
CA VAL A 429 -20.71 8.58 -17.82
C VAL A 429 -21.06 7.30 -18.58
N SER A 430 -20.80 6.12 -18.02
CA SER A 430 -21.20 4.85 -18.63
C SER A 430 -22.65 4.54 -18.30
N VAL A 431 -23.42 4.08 -19.27
CA VAL A 431 -24.84 3.76 -19.15
C VAL A 431 -25.18 2.47 -19.88
N PRO A 432 -26.16 1.68 -19.41
CA PRO A 432 -26.68 0.54 -20.16
C PRO A 432 -27.49 1.03 -21.37
N SER A 433 -27.77 0.12 -22.29
CA SER A 433 -28.74 0.38 -23.37
C SER A 433 -30.12 0.73 -22.81
N GLY A 434 -30.80 1.69 -23.41
CA GLY A 434 -32.11 2.18 -23.00
C GLY A 434 -32.28 3.69 -23.13
N ALA A 435 -33.44 4.19 -22.69
CA ALA A 435 -33.70 5.62 -22.59
C ALA A 435 -33.10 6.17 -21.28
N ILE A 436 -32.20 7.14 -21.41
CA ILE A 436 -31.42 7.71 -20.32
C ILE A 436 -31.77 9.18 -20.15
N SER A 437 -31.92 9.63 -18.92
CA SER A 437 -32.00 11.06 -18.59
C SER A 437 -30.74 11.49 -17.85
N LEU A 438 -30.19 12.65 -18.19
CA LEU A 438 -29.04 13.21 -17.49
C LEU A 438 -29.51 14.25 -16.46
N ARG A 439 -29.16 14.02 -15.19
CA ARG A 439 -29.30 14.99 -14.11
C ARG A 439 -27.96 15.69 -13.90
N ILE A 440 -27.99 17.00 -13.76
CA ILE A 440 -26.82 17.84 -13.62
C ILE A 440 -26.88 18.48 -12.26
N THR A 441 -25.86 18.23 -11.44
CA THR A 441 -25.81 18.78 -10.09
C THR A 441 -24.55 19.60 -9.90
N MET A 442 -24.72 20.74 -9.22
CA MET A 442 -23.62 21.61 -8.84
C MET A 442 -23.65 21.82 -7.33
N GLU A 443 -22.51 21.63 -6.70
CA GLU A 443 -22.33 21.94 -5.28
C GLU A 443 -21.80 23.37 -5.14
N VAL A 444 -22.60 24.26 -4.53
CA VAL A 444 -22.25 25.66 -4.32
C VAL A 444 -21.94 25.89 -2.85
N PRO A 445 -20.72 26.32 -2.49
CA PRO A 445 -20.40 26.67 -1.11
C PRO A 445 -21.19 27.92 -0.68
N ILE A 446 -21.85 27.85 0.48
CA ILE A 446 -22.61 28.97 1.06
C ILE A 446 -22.01 29.49 2.38
N GLY A 447 -20.82 28.98 2.78
CA GLY A 447 -20.10 29.38 3.98
C GLY A 447 -19.07 28.34 4.43
N GLU A 448 -18.43 28.54 5.58
CA GLU A 448 -17.48 27.57 6.15
C GLU A 448 -18.19 26.24 6.48
N GLY A 449 -18.00 25.24 5.62
CA GLY A 449 -18.50 23.88 5.82
C GLY A 449 -19.93 23.61 5.35
N TYR A 450 -20.58 24.57 4.68
CA TYR A 450 -21.94 24.39 4.15
C TYR A 450 -21.95 24.52 2.62
N SER A 451 -22.63 23.60 1.96
CA SER A 451 -22.93 23.65 0.54
C SER A 451 -24.44 23.52 0.30
N THR A 452 -24.92 24.17 -0.76
CA THR A 452 -26.23 23.87 -1.36
C THR A 452 -26.02 23.09 -2.66
N ILE A 453 -26.97 22.26 -3.03
CA ILE A 453 -26.95 21.48 -4.28
C ILE A 453 -28.02 22.05 -5.19
N ILE A 454 -27.60 22.53 -6.35
CA ILE A 454 -28.53 22.92 -7.41
C ILE A 454 -28.63 21.77 -8.41
N GLU A 455 -29.85 21.41 -8.80
CA GLU A 455 -30.12 20.29 -9.70
C GLU A 455 -30.89 20.75 -10.96
N TRP A 456 -30.48 20.23 -12.12
CA TRP A 456 -31.16 20.36 -13.39
C TRP A 456 -31.27 19.03 -14.13
N TRP A 457 -32.08 19.02 -15.18
CA TRP A 457 -32.11 18.01 -16.20
C TRP A 457 -31.49 18.53 -17.49
N TYR A 458 -30.82 17.67 -18.23
CA TYR A 458 -30.38 17.97 -19.59
C TYR A 458 -31.59 18.17 -20.52
N SER A 459 -31.49 19.19 -21.39
CA SER A 459 -32.39 19.41 -22.52
C SER A 459 -31.59 19.84 -23.75
N GLU A 460 -32.17 19.77 -24.94
CA GLU A 460 -31.50 20.22 -26.18
C GLU A 460 -31.09 21.70 -26.14
N ASP A 461 -31.81 22.52 -25.36
CA ASP A 461 -31.51 23.94 -25.15
C ASP A 461 -30.48 24.19 -24.01
N GLY A 462 -29.88 23.13 -23.45
CA GLY A 462 -28.90 23.16 -22.38
C GLY A 462 -29.38 22.42 -21.13
N VAL A 463 -30.08 23.13 -20.24
CA VAL A 463 -30.62 22.55 -19.00
C VAL A 463 -32.01 23.10 -18.67
N THR A 464 -32.83 22.29 -17.99
CA THR A 464 -34.17 22.67 -17.49
C THR A 464 -34.37 22.19 -16.05
N THR A 465 -35.18 22.91 -15.28
CA THR A 465 -35.67 22.44 -13.97
C THR A 465 -36.98 21.64 -14.09
N ASP A 466 -37.66 21.73 -15.23
CA ASP A 466 -38.87 20.95 -15.50
C ASP A 466 -38.48 19.55 -15.96
N ARG A 467 -38.84 18.55 -15.16
CA ARG A 467 -38.57 17.15 -15.46
C ARG A 467 -39.30 16.70 -16.72
N GLU A 468 -40.44 17.27 -17.07
CA GLU A 468 -41.23 16.90 -18.25
C GLU A 468 -40.60 17.39 -19.56
N GLU A 469 -39.77 18.45 -19.51
CA GLU A 469 -39.07 19.03 -20.66
C GLU A 469 -37.67 18.44 -20.90
N ARG A 470 -37.26 17.46 -20.10
CA ARG A 470 -35.93 16.84 -20.22
C ARG A 470 -35.79 16.09 -21.55
N THR A 471 -34.58 16.12 -22.12
CA THR A 471 -34.24 15.31 -23.27
C THR A 471 -33.80 13.92 -22.83
N GLU A 472 -34.41 12.89 -23.41
CA GLU A 472 -33.99 11.51 -23.23
C GLU A 472 -32.95 11.13 -24.30
N VAL A 473 -31.82 10.61 -23.84
CA VAL A 473 -30.76 10.09 -24.68
C VAL A 473 -31.01 8.59 -24.85
N VAL A 474 -31.32 8.16 -26.07
CA VAL A 474 -31.53 6.74 -26.38
C VAL A 474 -30.20 6.09 -26.69
N VAL A 475 -29.82 5.10 -25.88
CA VAL A 475 -28.57 4.35 -26.01
C VAL A 475 -28.86 2.95 -26.54
N ASP A 476 -28.21 2.57 -27.63
CA ASP A 476 -28.36 1.27 -28.30
C ASP A 476 -27.09 0.40 -28.19
N GLY A 477 -26.30 0.63 -27.14
CA GLY A 477 -25.05 -0.08 -26.85
C GLY A 477 -23.83 0.52 -27.53
N MET A 478 -23.98 1.60 -28.30
CA MET A 478 -22.87 2.38 -28.84
C MET A 478 -22.57 3.62 -28.01
N ASN A 479 -21.29 4.00 -27.93
CA ASN A 479 -20.87 5.26 -27.31
C ASN A 479 -21.56 6.44 -28.00
N ILE A 480 -22.00 7.42 -27.22
CA ILE A 480 -22.57 8.67 -27.70
C ILE A 480 -21.64 9.79 -27.25
N GLU A 481 -21.14 10.55 -28.22
CA GLU A 481 -20.18 11.62 -28.00
C GLU A 481 -20.79 12.96 -28.42
N GLY A 482 -20.22 14.06 -27.90
CA GLY A 482 -20.57 15.41 -28.32
C GLY A 482 -21.83 15.99 -27.66
N ILE A 483 -22.23 15.47 -26.50
CA ILE A 483 -23.32 16.09 -25.72
C ILE A 483 -22.83 17.44 -25.20
N GLU A 484 -23.49 18.52 -25.60
CA GLU A 484 -23.22 19.86 -25.07
C GLU A 484 -24.23 20.22 -23.99
N ILE A 485 -23.72 20.58 -22.81
CA ILE A 485 -24.53 21.03 -21.69
C ILE A 485 -24.22 22.49 -21.44
N ARG A 486 -25.09 23.39 -21.89
CA ARG A 486 -24.95 24.84 -21.67
C ARG A 486 -25.63 25.26 -20.37
N LEU A 487 -24.88 25.87 -19.46
CA LEU A 487 -25.43 26.42 -18.22
C LEU A 487 -26.19 27.74 -18.53
N PRO A 488 -27.29 28.03 -17.83
CA PRO A 488 -28.13 29.19 -18.14
C PRO A 488 -27.60 30.50 -17.53
N GLY A 489 -26.59 30.41 -16.65
CA GLY A 489 -25.94 31.54 -15.99
C GLY A 489 -24.65 31.09 -15.30
N PRO A 490 -23.82 32.01 -14.80
CA PRO A 490 -22.73 31.68 -13.90
C PRO A 490 -23.27 31.08 -12.59
N PRO A 491 -22.51 30.23 -11.88
CA PRO A 491 -22.96 29.44 -10.73
C PRO A 491 -23.80 30.16 -9.67
N TYR A 492 -23.52 31.45 -9.44
CA TYR A 492 -24.14 32.28 -8.40
C TYR A 492 -25.47 32.91 -8.83
N ASP A 493 -25.78 32.91 -10.13
CA ASP A 493 -26.97 33.53 -10.71
C ASP A 493 -28.03 32.49 -11.13
N LEU A 494 -27.81 31.21 -10.77
CA LEU A 494 -28.63 30.12 -11.25
C LEU A 494 -29.93 29.95 -10.45
N PRO A 495 -31.06 29.59 -11.10
CA PRO A 495 -32.34 29.35 -10.43
C PRO A 495 -32.25 28.19 -9.43
N GLY A 496 -32.71 28.40 -8.20
CA GLY A 496 -32.68 27.39 -7.12
C GLY A 496 -31.60 27.62 -6.05
N SER A 497 -30.83 28.71 -6.14
CA SER A 497 -29.83 29.15 -5.14
C SER A 497 -30.42 29.85 -3.89
N GLY A 498 -31.73 29.68 -3.63
CA GLY A 498 -32.49 30.35 -2.56
C GLY A 498 -32.75 29.51 -1.33
#